data_AF-A0A4T2BS94-F1
#
_entry.id   AF-A0A4T2BS94-F1
#
_cell.length_a   1.000
_cell.length_b   1.000
_cell.length_c   1.000
_cell.angle_alpha   90.00
_cell.angle_beta   90.00
_cell.angle_gamma   90.00
#
_symmetry.space_group_name_H-M   'P 1'
#
loop_
_entity.id
_entity.type
_entity.pdbx_description
1 polymer ?
#
loop_
_entity_poly.entity_id
_entity_poly.type
_entity_poly.pdbx_seq_one_letter_code
_entity_poly.pdbx_strand_id
1 'polypeptide(L)'
;MPSSAVAESSAPAYASLVVSPQGIGSLQVGAAPALSSMIRFSANHCDADPLYASSGGYPGAVSDRWLSTYPDFGGSGFMVAAADVVSRIDVRDPALVTAEGAGVGTAEADLTQKYGDRLWMVYSGSVSDVWALADTPGTLVFEVAKDRSGGSYWDADKANRVSGVRVLAAGIDPAFATAGTDNQAGSCV
;
A
#
# COMPACT_ATOMS: atom_id res chain seq x y z
N MET A 1 37.57 -9.41 -24.51
CA MET A 1 36.15 -9.85 -24.54
C MET A 1 35.32 -8.65 -24.09
N PRO A 2 34.30 -8.21 -24.84
CA PRO A 2 33.52 -7.05 -24.44
C PRO A 2 32.72 -7.40 -23.19
N SER A 3 32.80 -6.53 -22.19
CA SER A 3 32.06 -6.61 -20.93
C SER A 3 30.58 -6.46 -21.25
N SER A 4 29.78 -7.47 -20.96
CA SER A 4 28.32 -7.36 -20.96
C SER A 4 27.92 -6.33 -19.90
N ALA A 5 27.55 -5.13 -20.33
CA ALA A 5 26.83 -4.20 -19.48
C ALA A 5 25.52 -4.87 -19.08
N VAL A 6 25.35 -5.17 -17.80
CA VAL A 6 24.04 -5.47 -17.22
C VAL A 6 23.20 -4.22 -17.48
N ALA A 7 22.15 -4.34 -18.30
CA ALA A 7 21.19 -3.25 -18.42
C ALA A 7 20.61 -3.03 -17.01
N GLU A 8 20.92 -1.90 -16.38
CA GLU A 8 20.16 -1.42 -15.22
C GLU A 8 18.71 -1.32 -15.68
N SER A 9 17.88 -2.25 -15.20
CA SER A 9 16.45 -2.24 -15.48
C SER A 9 15.86 -0.99 -14.84
N SER A 10 15.78 0.10 -15.60
CA SER A 10 15.11 1.32 -15.15
C SER A 10 13.70 0.98 -14.66
N ALA A 11 13.27 1.61 -13.57
CA ALA A 11 11.90 1.46 -13.09
C ALA A 11 10.90 1.76 -14.22
N PRO A 12 9.80 0.98 -14.35
CA PRO A 12 8.78 1.25 -15.36
C PRO A 12 8.16 2.64 -15.16
N ALA A 13 7.56 3.20 -16.21
CA ALA A 13 6.89 4.51 -16.09
C ALA A 13 5.77 4.44 -15.04
N TYR A 14 5.68 5.43 -14.15
CA TYR A 14 4.70 5.43 -13.06
C TYR A 14 3.25 5.29 -13.56
N ALA A 15 2.90 5.99 -14.63
CA ALA A 15 1.58 5.94 -15.26
C ALA A 15 1.23 4.58 -15.90
N SER A 16 2.20 3.66 -16.02
CA SER A 16 1.98 2.30 -16.53
C SER A 16 1.78 1.27 -15.41
N LEU A 17 1.92 1.68 -14.15
CA LEU A 17 1.76 0.80 -13.00
C LEU A 17 0.30 0.42 -12.80
N VAL A 18 0.08 -0.85 -12.54
CA VAL A 18 -1.23 -1.42 -12.23
C VAL A 18 -1.14 -2.15 -10.90
N VAL A 19 -2.10 -1.89 -10.02
CA VAL A 19 -2.20 -2.56 -8.72
C VAL A 19 -2.89 -3.91 -8.89
N SER A 20 -2.35 -4.95 -8.27
CA SER A 20 -2.90 -6.30 -8.31
C SER A 20 -2.72 -7.00 -6.96
N PRO A 21 -3.42 -8.12 -6.70
CA PRO A 21 -3.16 -8.93 -5.51
C PRO A 21 -1.73 -9.45 -5.40
N GLN A 22 -1.00 -9.56 -6.50
CA GLN A 22 0.40 -9.99 -6.53
C GLN A 22 1.38 -8.84 -6.21
N GLY A 23 1.00 -7.59 -6.47
CA GLY A 23 1.85 -6.41 -6.28
C GLY A 23 1.63 -5.33 -7.32
N ILE A 24 2.68 -4.54 -7.57
CA ILE A 24 2.71 -3.43 -8.52
C ILE A 24 3.97 -3.54 -9.39
N GLY A 25 3.82 -3.83 -10.69
CA GLY A 25 4.97 -3.95 -11.59
C GLY A 25 5.97 -5.03 -11.11
N SER A 26 7.25 -4.69 -10.95
CA SER A 26 8.27 -5.60 -10.40
C SER A 26 8.24 -5.73 -8.88
N LEU A 27 7.48 -4.88 -8.18
CA LEU A 27 7.35 -4.93 -6.73
C LEU A 27 6.24 -5.91 -6.35
N GLN A 28 6.63 -7.14 -6.02
CA GLN A 28 5.72 -8.27 -5.78
C GLN A 28 5.77 -8.70 -4.32
N VAL A 29 4.61 -8.97 -3.70
CA VAL A 29 4.56 -9.50 -2.34
C VAL A 29 5.12 -10.93 -2.30
N GLY A 30 5.82 -11.27 -1.22
CA GLY A 30 6.54 -12.54 -1.08
C GLY A 30 7.85 -12.64 -1.88
N ALA A 31 8.17 -11.66 -2.73
CA ALA A 31 9.45 -11.59 -3.42
C ALA A 31 10.47 -10.76 -2.63
N ALA A 32 11.76 -10.99 -2.87
CA ALA A 32 12.82 -10.17 -2.28
C ALA A 32 12.73 -8.72 -2.79
N PRO A 33 12.77 -7.71 -1.92
CA PRO A 33 12.59 -6.30 -2.31
C PRO A 33 13.65 -5.81 -3.31
N ALA A 34 14.88 -6.33 -3.20
CA ALA A 34 16.00 -6.01 -4.08
C ALA A 34 15.79 -6.43 -5.55
N LEU A 35 14.77 -7.25 -5.86
CA LEU A 35 14.42 -7.61 -7.24
C LEU A 35 13.65 -6.52 -7.98
N SER A 36 13.14 -5.51 -7.25
CA SER A 36 12.40 -4.42 -7.85
C SER A 36 13.25 -3.17 -7.95
N SER A 37 13.37 -2.61 -9.16
CA SER A 37 14.02 -1.30 -9.37
C SER A 37 13.14 -0.11 -8.98
N MET A 38 11.91 -0.37 -8.54
CA MET A 38 10.94 0.64 -8.10
C MET A 38 11.17 1.11 -6.66
N ILE A 39 12.00 0.41 -5.89
CA ILE A 39 12.33 0.74 -4.51
C ILE A 39 13.83 0.69 -4.28
N ARG A 40 14.27 1.44 -3.26
CA ARG A 40 15.65 1.41 -2.78
C ARG A 40 15.68 1.32 -1.26
N PHE A 41 16.68 0.63 -0.74
CA PHE A 41 16.93 0.61 0.70
C PHE A 41 17.57 1.93 1.14
N SER A 42 17.11 2.46 2.26
CA SER A 42 17.66 3.62 2.92
C SER A 42 17.91 3.29 4.39
N ALA A 43 19.17 3.07 4.73
CA ALA A 43 19.57 2.88 6.11
C ALA A 43 19.29 4.15 6.94
N ASN A 44 18.88 3.98 8.20
CA ASN A 44 18.69 5.08 9.15
C ASN A 44 17.71 6.17 8.67
N HIS A 45 16.75 5.83 7.80
CA HIS A 45 15.84 6.80 7.22
C HIS A 45 15.04 7.56 8.30
N CYS A 46 14.58 6.85 9.33
CA CYS A 46 13.76 7.42 10.38
C CYS A 46 14.54 8.15 11.48
N ASP A 47 15.87 8.11 11.49
CA ASP A 47 16.66 8.74 12.56
C ASP A 47 16.49 10.27 12.60
N ALA A 48 16.14 10.88 11.46
CA ALA A 48 15.86 12.30 11.35
C ALA A 48 14.40 12.65 11.67
N ASP A 49 13.50 11.66 11.83
CA ASP A 49 12.10 11.90 12.14
C ASP A 49 11.94 12.23 13.64
N PRO A 50 11.44 13.44 13.99
CA PRO A 50 11.33 13.84 15.40
C PRO A 50 10.39 12.96 16.22
N LEU A 51 9.38 12.33 15.61
CA LEU A 51 8.45 11.43 16.29
C LEU A 51 9.10 10.05 16.54
N TYR A 52 9.91 9.56 15.60
CA TYR A 52 10.75 8.39 15.82
C TYR A 52 11.81 8.64 16.91
N ALA A 53 12.51 9.77 16.84
CA ALA A 53 13.54 10.14 17.80
C ALA A 53 12.98 10.38 19.22
N SER A 54 11.81 11.02 19.34
CA SER A 54 11.17 11.32 20.63
C SER A 54 10.51 10.11 21.29
N SER A 55 10.13 9.08 20.52
CA SER A 55 9.66 7.80 21.06
C SER A 55 10.80 6.86 21.48
N GLY A 56 12.06 7.24 21.23
CA GLY A 56 13.22 6.39 21.50
C GLY A 56 13.31 5.16 20.59
N GLY A 57 12.59 5.18 19.46
CA GLY A 57 12.20 3.99 18.71
C GLY A 57 11.22 3.15 19.53
N TYR A 58 9.96 3.05 19.10
CA TYR A 58 9.03 2.11 19.73
C TYR A 58 9.65 0.69 19.75
N PRO A 59 9.38 -0.15 20.76
CA PRO A 59 9.93 -1.51 20.80
C PRO A 59 9.67 -2.27 19.50
N GLY A 60 10.73 -2.62 18.76
CA GLY A 60 10.65 -3.29 17.45
C GLY A 60 10.62 -2.36 16.24
N ALA A 61 10.65 -1.04 16.44
CA ALA A 61 10.81 -0.08 15.36
C ALA A 61 12.24 -0.15 14.81
N VAL A 62 12.34 -0.39 13.51
CA VAL A 62 13.59 -0.27 12.75
C VAL A 62 13.66 1.15 12.18
N SER A 63 14.86 1.71 12.00
CA SER A 63 15.03 3.03 11.34
C SER A 63 15.16 2.93 9.83
N ASP A 64 15.52 1.75 9.33
CA ASP A 64 15.74 1.47 7.92
C ASP A 64 14.43 1.40 7.14
N ARG A 65 14.38 1.98 5.94
CA ARG A 65 13.18 1.98 5.10
C ARG A 65 13.45 1.59 3.67
N TRP A 66 12.50 0.87 3.09
CA TRP A 66 12.37 0.72 1.64
C TRP A 66 11.56 1.88 1.10
N LEU A 67 12.18 2.69 0.25
CA LEU A 67 11.59 3.90 -0.30
C LEU A 67 11.33 3.72 -1.78
N SER A 68 10.21 4.27 -2.27
CA SER A 68 9.96 4.41 -3.70
C SER A 68 11.08 5.20 -4.39
N THR A 69 11.46 4.79 -5.59
CA THR A 69 12.40 5.53 -6.46
C THR A 69 11.71 6.57 -7.33
N TYR A 70 10.37 6.59 -7.34
CA TYR A 70 9.61 7.59 -8.08
C TYR A 70 9.68 8.96 -7.39
N PRO A 71 9.58 10.07 -8.16
CA PRO A 71 9.46 11.40 -7.60
C PRO A 71 8.32 11.47 -6.59
N ASP A 72 8.53 12.25 -5.54
CA ASP A 72 7.50 12.48 -4.54
C ASP A 72 6.36 13.32 -5.15
N PHE A 73 5.13 12.77 -5.14
CA PHE A 73 3.94 13.41 -5.71
C PHE A 73 3.03 13.98 -4.61
N GLY A 74 3.61 14.47 -3.50
CA GLY A 74 2.87 14.90 -2.30
C GLY A 74 2.63 13.77 -1.31
N GLY A 75 3.53 12.80 -1.31
CA GLY A 75 3.43 11.46 -0.74
C GLY A 75 4.05 10.49 -1.75
N SER A 76 4.86 9.53 -1.28
CA SER A 76 5.27 8.41 -2.14
C SER A 76 4.01 7.65 -2.52
N GLY A 77 3.65 7.65 -3.80
CA GLY A 77 2.31 7.20 -4.20
C GLY A 77 1.99 5.75 -3.83
N PHE A 78 3.03 4.96 -3.58
CA PHE A 78 2.97 3.75 -2.76
C PHE A 78 4.12 3.70 -1.73
N MET A 79 3.91 2.97 -0.64
CA MET A 79 4.88 2.70 0.41
C MET A 79 5.02 1.19 0.65
N VAL A 80 6.16 0.76 1.20
CA VAL A 80 6.52 -0.67 1.25
C VAL A 80 7.01 -1.07 2.63
N ALA A 81 6.50 -2.19 3.12
CA ALA A 81 7.05 -2.91 4.25
C ALA A 81 7.72 -4.18 3.71
N ALA A 82 9.03 -4.29 3.94
CA ALA A 82 9.82 -5.44 3.53
C ALA A 82 10.99 -5.65 4.49
N ALA A 83 11.31 -6.92 4.72
CA ALA A 83 12.56 -7.37 5.32
C ALA A 83 13.28 -8.22 4.26
N ASP A 84 13.31 -9.55 4.43
CA ASP A 84 13.80 -10.48 3.40
C ASP A 84 12.88 -10.55 2.18
N VAL A 85 11.57 -10.37 2.41
CA VAL A 85 10.53 -10.33 1.38
C VAL A 85 9.62 -9.13 1.59
N VAL A 86 8.97 -8.68 0.52
CA VAL A 86 7.91 -7.68 0.56
C VAL A 86 6.68 -8.29 1.23
N SER A 87 6.29 -7.75 2.38
CA SER A 87 5.13 -8.24 3.14
C SER A 87 3.88 -7.42 2.84
N ARG A 88 4.03 -6.11 2.61
CA ARG A 88 2.90 -5.19 2.41
C ARG A 88 3.30 -4.03 1.51
N ILE A 89 2.38 -3.64 0.63
CA ILE A 89 2.47 -2.45 -0.19
C ILE A 89 1.20 -1.63 0.07
N ASP A 90 1.36 -0.39 0.52
CA ASP A 90 0.24 0.54 0.69
C ASP A 90 0.21 1.54 -0.44
N VAL A 91 -0.97 1.77 -1.02
CA VAL A 91 -1.21 2.69 -2.13
C VAL A 91 -2.19 3.76 -1.66
N ARG A 92 -1.76 5.02 -1.77
CA ARG A 92 -2.56 6.20 -1.40
C ARG A 92 -2.80 7.15 -2.58
N ASP A 93 -2.00 7.04 -3.63
CA ASP A 93 -2.16 7.86 -4.83
C ASP A 93 -3.36 7.38 -5.68
N PRO A 94 -4.36 8.24 -5.93
CA PRO A 94 -5.51 7.90 -6.78
C PRO A 94 -5.14 7.61 -8.25
N ALA A 95 -3.94 7.98 -8.70
CA ALA A 95 -3.46 7.64 -10.04
C ALA A 95 -3.11 6.15 -10.20
N LEU A 96 -2.84 5.44 -9.09
CA LEU A 96 -2.56 4.01 -9.10
C LEU A 96 -3.84 3.20 -8.92
N VAL A 97 -4.24 2.53 -9.99
CA VAL A 97 -5.46 1.75 -10.05
C VAL A 97 -5.19 0.30 -10.46
N THR A 98 -6.14 -0.56 -10.13
CA THR A 98 -6.23 -1.93 -10.67
C THR A 98 -6.54 -1.93 -12.17
N ALA A 99 -6.41 -3.09 -12.81
CA ALA A 99 -6.74 -3.25 -14.24
C ALA A 99 -8.21 -2.91 -14.53
N GLU A 100 -9.09 -3.14 -13.57
CA GLU A 100 -10.51 -2.80 -13.60
C GLU A 100 -10.79 -1.32 -13.27
N GLY A 101 -9.75 -0.52 -13.00
CA GLY A 101 -9.85 0.91 -12.71
C GLY A 101 -10.32 1.25 -11.29
N ALA A 102 -10.26 0.31 -10.35
CA ALA A 102 -10.51 0.59 -8.93
C ALA A 102 -9.23 1.02 -8.21
N GLY A 103 -9.32 2.03 -7.35
CA GLY A 103 -8.22 2.59 -6.57
C GLY A 103 -8.75 3.54 -5.50
N VAL A 104 -7.89 4.39 -4.95
CA VAL A 104 -8.31 5.43 -4.00
C VAL A 104 -9.33 6.37 -4.66
N GLY A 105 -10.42 6.66 -3.96
CA GLY A 105 -11.55 7.46 -4.45
C GLY A 105 -12.65 6.69 -5.18
N THR A 106 -12.44 5.41 -5.54
CA THR A 106 -13.49 4.57 -6.10
C THR A 106 -14.66 4.43 -5.10
N ALA A 107 -15.90 4.57 -5.58
CA ALA A 107 -17.07 4.38 -4.74
C ALA A 107 -17.25 2.89 -4.40
N GLU A 108 -17.71 2.57 -3.19
CA GLU A 108 -17.94 1.18 -2.78
C GLU A 108 -18.94 0.44 -3.67
N ALA A 109 -19.98 1.13 -4.16
CA ALA A 109 -20.94 0.54 -5.10
C ALA A 109 -20.25 0.11 -6.40
N ASP A 110 -19.33 0.93 -6.93
CA ASP A 110 -18.56 0.58 -8.12
C ASP A 110 -17.58 -0.57 -7.83
N LEU A 111 -17.01 -0.60 -6.62
CA LEU A 111 -16.10 -1.66 -6.18
C LEU A 111 -16.81 -3.02 -6.15
N THR A 112 -17.97 -3.08 -5.50
CA THR A 112 -18.79 -4.30 -5.40
C THR A 112 -19.34 -4.71 -6.77
N GLN A 113 -19.72 -3.76 -7.63
CA GLN A 113 -20.13 -4.04 -9.00
C GLN A 113 -19.00 -4.63 -9.86
N LYS A 114 -17.77 -4.09 -9.75
CA LYS A 114 -16.62 -4.53 -10.55
C LYS A 114 -16.17 -5.95 -10.20
N TYR A 115 -16.14 -6.27 -8.92
CA TYR A 115 -15.54 -7.53 -8.45
C TYR A 115 -16.57 -8.61 -8.08
N GLY A 116 -17.83 -8.24 -7.84
CA GLY A 116 -18.90 -9.17 -7.48
C GLY A 116 -18.51 -10.09 -6.33
N ASP A 117 -18.82 -11.37 -6.47
CA ASP A 117 -18.59 -12.40 -5.44
C ASP A 117 -17.11 -12.67 -5.12
N ARG A 118 -16.18 -12.12 -5.92
CA ARG A 118 -14.73 -12.23 -5.65
C ARG A 118 -14.28 -11.31 -4.52
N LEU A 119 -15.05 -10.26 -4.24
CA LEU A 119 -14.76 -9.29 -3.20
C LEU A 119 -15.60 -9.60 -1.97
N TRP A 120 -14.97 -9.77 -0.82
CA TRP A 120 -15.70 -9.99 0.44
C TRP A 120 -15.24 -9.01 1.50
N MET A 121 -16.17 -8.61 2.37
CA MET A 121 -15.87 -7.76 3.50
C MET A 121 -15.18 -8.60 4.59
N VAL A 122 -13.98 -8.20 4.99
CA VAL A 122 -13.19 -8.87 6.04
C VAL A 122 -13.29 -8.14 7.38
N TYR A 123 -13.67 -6.86 7.36
CA TYR A 123 -13.86 -6.06 8.57
C TYR A 123 -14.93 -5.01 8.32
N SER A 124 -15.79 -4.81 9.33
CA SER A 124 -16.83 -3.78 9.36
C SER A 124 -16.66 -2.91 10.60
N GLY A 125 -16.24 -1.66 10.42
CA GLY A 125 -15.99 -0.71 11.50
C GLY A 125 -16.99 0.44 11.57
N SER A 126 -16.83 1.30 12.59
CA SER A 126 -17.59 2.55 12.69
C SER A 126 -17.12 3.61 11.70
N VAL A 127 -15.81 3.64 11.43
CA VAL A 127 -15.15 4.64 10.55
C VAL A 127 -14.65 4.07 9.22
N SER A 128 -14.54 2.75 9.05
CA SER A 128 -14.19 2.18 7.76
C SER A 128 -14.60 0.71 7.67
N ASP A 129 -14.82 0.26 6.44
CA ASP A 129 -14.90 -1.16 6.10
C ASP A 129 -13.65 -1.57 5.35
N VAL A 130 -13.32 -2.85 5.45
CA VAL A 130 -12.22 -3.44 4.70
C VAL A 130 -12.77 -4.57 3.85
N TRP A 131 -12.52 -4.44 2.55
CA TRP A 131 -12.90 -5.41 1.53
C TRP A 131 -11.64 -6.06 0.98
N ALA A 132 -11.66 -7.37 0.78
CA ALA A 132 -10.52 -8.14 0.32
C ALA A 132 -10.86 -8.88 -0.99
N LEU A 133 -9.83 -9.02 -1.82
CA LEU A 133 -9.79 -9.78 -3.06
C LEU A 133 -8.50 -10.62 -3.02
N ALA A 134 -8.62 -11.90 -2.66
CA ALA A 134 -7.48 -12.81 -2.63
C ALA A 134 -7.17 -13.34 -4.02
N ASP A 135 -5.89 -13.50 -4.26
CA ASP A 135 -5.36 -14.33 -5.31
C ASP A 135 -4.09 -15.01 -4.78
N THR A 136 -3.53 -15.96 -5.52
CA THR A 136 -2.18 -16.45 -5.19
C THR A 136 -1.16 -15.55 -5.91
N PRO A 137 -0.15 -14.98 -5.22
CA PRO A 137 0.32 -15.24 -3.86
C PRO A 137 -0.05 -14.17 -2.81
N GLY A 138 -1.07 -13.35 -3.04
CA GLY A 138 -1.36 -12.22 -2.14
C GLY A 138 -2.81 -11.73 -2.17
N THR A 139 -3.12 -10.81 -1.27
CA THR A 139 -4.47 -10.27 -1.11
C THR A 139 -4.47 -8.78 -1.42
N LEU A 140 -5.34 -8.36 -2.32
CA LEU A 140 -5.65 -6.95 -2.54
C LEU A 140 -6.74 -6.53 -1.57
N VAL A 141 -6.50 -5.43 -0.86
CA VAL A 141 -7.37 -4.92 0.19
C VAL A 141 -7.77 -3.48 -0.15
N PHE A 142 -9.06 -3.20 -0.07
CA PHE A 142 -9.63 -1.87 -0.21
C PHE A 142 -10.22 -1.46 1.14
N GLU A 143 -9.73 -0.37 1.70
CA GLU A 143 -10.36 0.27 2.85
C GLU A 143 -11.32 1.34 2.36
N VAL A 144 -12.59 1.22 2.74
CA VAL A 144 -13.66 2.15 2.37
C VAL A 144 -14.00 3.00 3.59
N ALA A 145 -13.94 4.31 3.43
CA ALA A 145 -14.35 5.26 4.45
C ALA A 145 -15.84 5.13 4.77
N LYS A 146 -16.16 5.03 6.07
CA LYS A 146 -17.52 4.95 6.59
C LYS A 146 -17.70 6.00 7.66
N ASP A 147 -18.87 6.60 7.73
CA ASP A 147 -19.23 7.48 8.85
C ASP A 147 -20.51 6.95 9.50
N ARG A 148 -20.36 5.83 10.21
CA ARG A 148 -21.46 5.23 10.98
C ARG A 148 -21.52 5.74 12.41
N SER A 149 -20.46 6.39 12.88
CA SER A 149 -20.40 7.02 14.20
C SER A 149 -21.20 8.33 14.28
N GLY A 150 -21.70 8.86 13.16
CA GLY A 150 -22.43 10.13 13.12
C GLY A 150 -21.55 11.34 13.46
N GLY A 151 -20.23 11.14 13.39
CA GLY A 151 -19.22 12.13 13.72
C GLY A 151 -18.32 12.25 12.51
N SER A 152 -18.16 13.49 12.04
CA SER A 152 -17.53 13.93 10.79
C SER A 152 -16.05 13.52 10.63
N TYR A 153 -15.74 12.25 10.82
CA TYR A 153 -14.41 11.68 10.75
C TYR A 153 -13.89 11.76 9.31
N TRP A 154 -14.79 11.53 8.35
CA TRP A 154 -14.50 11.75 6.94
C TRP A 154 -15.21 12.99 6.44
N ASP A 155 -14.52 13.71 5.55
CA ASP A 155 -15.17 14.70 4.70
C ASP A 155 -16.26 14.03 3.86
N ALA A 156 -17.34 14.75 3.58
CA ALA A 156 -18.51 14.21 2.89
C ALA A 156 -18.20 13.64 1.50
N ASP A 157 -17.18 14.18 0.82
CA ASP A 157 -16.71 13.72 -0.48
C ASP A 157 -15.94 12.39 -0.41
N LYS A 158 -15.41 12.01 0.76
CA LYS A 158 -14.70 10.75 1.01
C LYS A 158 -15.61 9.64 1.51
N ALA A 159 -16.80 9.97 2.02
CA ALA A 159 -17.74 8.99 2.55
C ALA A 159 -18.12 7.93 1.49
N ASN A 160 -18.07 6.65 1.87
CA ASN A 160 -18.33 5.49 1.01
C ASN A 160 -17.40 5.37 -0.21
N ARG A 161 -16.19 5.93 -0.11
CA ARG A 161 -15.13 5.77 -1.11
C ARG A 161 -13.93 5.06 -0.51
N VAL A 162 -13.17 4.42 -1.39
CA VAL A 162 -11.87 3.83 -1.03
C VAL A 162 -10.94 4.93 -0.53
N SER A 163 -10.48 4.82 0.71
CA SER A 163 -9.51 5.73 1.33
C SER A 163 -8.07 5.18 1.28
N GLY A 164 -7.91 3.89 1.03
CA GLY A 164 -6.60 3.26 0.86
C GLY A 164 -6.70 1.90 0.19
N VAL A 165 -5.63 1.54 -0.52
CA VAL A 165 -5.47 0.23 -1.12
C VAL A 165 -4.21 -0.41 -0.54
N ARG A 166 -4.25 -1.72 -0.27
CA ARG A 166 -3.09 -2.46 0.23
C ARG A 166 -2.94 -3.77 -0.50
N VAL A 167 -1.71 -4.18 -0.77
CA VAL A 167 -1.37 -5.52 -1.23
C VAL A 167 -0.65 -6.23 -0.11
N LEU A 168 -1.15 -7.38 0.31
CA LEU A 168 -0.62 -8.16 1.43
C LEU A 168 -0.07 -9.49 0.94
N ALA A 169 1.11 -9.89 1.42
CA ALA A 169 1.64 -11.23 1.21
C ALA A 169 0.73 -12.31 1.81
N ALA A 170 0.80 -13.53 1.25
CA ALA A 170 0.11 -14.68 1.81
C ALA A 170 0.41 -14.86 3.32
N GLY A 171 -0.62 -15.24 4.08
CA GLY A 171 -0.52 -15.48 5.53
C GLY A 171 -0.67 -14.24 6.41
N ILE A 172 -0.77 -13.04 5.82
CA ILE A 172 -1.12 -11.82 6.55
C ILE A 172 -2.65 -11.69 6.60
N ASP A 173 -3.19 -11.48 7.80
CA ASP A 173 -4.61 -11.24 8.01
C ASP A 173 -5.03 -9.89 7.38
N PRO A 174 -5.96 -9.88 6.41
CA PRO A 174 -6.45 -8.64 5.81
C PRO A 174 -7.47 -7.88 6.69
N ALA A 175 -7.96 -8.48 7.79
CA ALA A 175 -9.06 -7.95 8.59
C ALA A 175 -8.68 -6.82 9.56
N PHE A 176 -7.95 -5.79 9.07
CA PHE A 176 -7.60 -4.61 9.87
C PHE A 176 -7.85 -3.30 9.13
N ALA A 177 -8.50 -2.36 9.80
CA ALA A 177 -8.68 -0.99 9.36
C ALA A 177 -7.46 -0.14 9.72
N THR A 178 -7.11 0.80 8.84
CA THR A 178 -6.15 1.89 9.17
C THR A 178 -6.85 3.22 9.32
N ALA A 179 -8.09 3.37 8.84
CA ALA A 179 -8.90 4.58 8.90
C ALA A 179 -8.16 5.87 8.46
N GLY A 180 -7.15 5.77 7.60
CA GLY A 180 -6.33 6.93 7.22
C GLY A 180 -5.31 7.38 8.27
N THR A 181 -4.98 6.52 9.25
CA THR A 181 -3.96 6.78 10.27
C THR A 181 -2.53 6.45 9.79
N ASP A 182 -1.59 6.57 10.72
CA ASP A 182 -0.15 6.30 10.66
C ASP A 182 0.27 4.83 10.51
N ASN A 183 -0.65 3.86 10.61
CA ASN A 183 -0.36 2.44 10.34
C ASN A 183 -0.16 2.20 8.83
N GLN A 184 0.90 2.80 8.28
CA GLN A 184 1.30 2.73 6.88
C GLN A 184 2.60 1.97 6.76
N ALA A 185 2.70 1.19 5.69
CA ALA A 185 3.91 0.48 5.33
C ALA A 185 5.10 1.45 5.28
N GLY A 186 6.19 1.16 5.99
CA GLY A 186 7.36 2.03 6.01
C GLY A 186 7.18 3.36 6.76
N SER A 187 6.12 3.55 7.54
CA SER A 187 6.00 4.69 8.48
C SER A 187 7.17 4.69 9.47
N CYS A 188 7.64 5.89 9.85
CA CYS A 188 8.63 6.07 10.93
C CYS A 188 7.99 6.13 12.33
N VAL A 189 6.66 6.02 12.41
CA VAL A 189 5.86 6.03 13.65
C VAL A 189 4.84 4.90 13.65
#